data_AF-A0A954XH64-F1
#
_entry.id   AF-A0A954XH64-F1
#
_cell.length_a   1.000
_cell.length_b   1.000
_cell.length_c   1.000
_cell.angle_alpha   90.00
_cell.angle_beta   90.00
_cell.angle_gamma   90.00
#
_symmetry.space_group_name_H-M   'P 1'
#
loop_
_entity.id
_entity.type
_entity.pdbx_description
1 polymer ?
#
loop_
_entity_poly.entity_id
_entity_poly.type
_entity_poly.pdbx_seq_one_letter_code
_entity_poly.pdbx_strand_id
1 'polypeptide(L)'
;MSSQSLSRISENIAALRERIASAAVRSGRVVADVTLVAVVKYVDADLTRAVVEAGCFDLGESRPQSLWAKSSAIDEPRVRWHMIGHLQRNKARRTAEIASLIHSGDSLRLLSELNQIGRVIGRPVPTLLEVNISGDATKHGFAPDDLEPHLADFAAL
;
A
#
# COMPACT_ATOMS: atom_id res chain seq x y z
N MET A 1 -17.49 -14.25 12.27
CA MET A 1 -18.07 -12.93 11.93
C MET A 1 -19.59 -13.04 11.72
N SER A 2 -20.39 -12.03 12.05
CA SER A 2 -21.85 -12.08 11.82
C SER A 2 -22.19 -11.82 10.35
N SER A 3 -23.24 -12.46 9.83
CA SER A 3 -23.76 -12.26 8.46
C SER A 3 -24.05 -10.77 8.18
N GLN A 4 -24.56 -10.04 9.17
CA GLN A 4 -24.82 -8.61 9.07
C GLN A 4 -23.54 -7.78 8.87
N SER A 5 -22.40 -8.20 9.43
CA SER A 5 -21.12 -7.50 9.24
C SER A 5 -20.57 -7.70 7.83
N LEU A 6 -20.71 -8.91 7.27
CA LEU A 6 -20.34 -9.21 5.88
C LEU A 6 -21.16 -8.40 4.87
N SER A 7 -22.49 -8.34 5.08
CA SER A 7 -23.40 -7.52 4.26
C SER A 7 -22.96 -6.06 4.25
N ARG A 8 -22.72 -5.50 5.45
CA ARG A 8 -22.31 -4.10 5.59
C ARG A 8 -20.98 -3.78 4.91
N ILE A 9 -20.00 -4.69 4.97
CA ILE A 9 -18.70 -4.50 4.27
C ILE A 9 -18.91 -4.48 2.75
N SER A 10 -19.70 -5.42 2.24
CA SER A 10 -19.99 -5.53 0.81
C SER A 10 -20.74 -4.30 0.29
N GLU A 11 -21.77 -3.85 1.00
CA GLU A 11 -22.52 -2.64 0.70
C GLU A 11 -21.63 -1.39 0.70
N ASN A 12 -20.76 -1.26 1.70
CA ASN A 12 -19.83 -0.12 1.77
C ASN A 12 -18.82 -0.12 0.61
N ILE A 13 -18.29 -1.29 0.22
CA ILE A 13 -17.35 -1.40 -0.90
C ILE A 13 -18.06 -1.07 -2.22
N ALA A 14 -19.29 -1.54 -2.42
CA ALA A 14 -20.10 -1.19 -3.59
C ALA A 14 -20.34 0.33 -3.67
N ALA A 15 -20.80 0.94 -2.58
CA ALA A 15 -21.01 2.39 -2.51
C ALA A 15 -19.72 3.19 -2.74
N LEU A 16 -18.58 2.72 -2.24
CA LEU A 16 -17.28 3.36 -2.50
C LEU A 16 -16.88 3.28 -3.98
N ARG A 17 -17.11 2.14 -4.64
CA ARG A 17 -16.85 1.99 -6.08
C ARG A 17 -17.70 2.94 -6.92
N GLU A 18 -18.98 3.10 -6.59
CA GLU A 18 -19.86 4.08 -7.26
C GLU A 18 -19.38 5.52 -7.06
N ARG A 19 -18.93 5.86 -5.85
CA ARG A 19 -18.36 7.19 -5.55
C ARG A 19 -17.08 7.43 -6.36
N ILE A 20 -16.20 6.43 -6.47
CA ILE A 20 -15.00 6.49 -7.31
C ILE A 20 -15.38 6.69 -8.77
N ALA A 21 -16.32 5.91 -9.29
CA ALA A 21 -16.77 6.01 -10.67
C ALA A 21 -17.33 7.41 -10.98
N SER A 22 -18.19 7.92 -10.09
CA SER A 22 -18.77 9.26 -10.21
C SER A 22 -17.70 10.36 -10.16
N ALA A 23 -16.68 10.21 -9.30
CA ALA A 23 -15.58 11.16 -9.22
C ALA A 23 -14.68 11.12 -10.47
N ALA A 24 -14.40 9.94 -11.01
CA ALA A 24 -13.62 9.79 -12.24
C ALA A 24 -14.31 10.50 -13.42
N VAL A 25 -15.63 10.27 -13.59
CA VAL A 25 -16.43 10.94 -14.64
C VAL A 25 -16.40 12.46 -14.50
N ARG A 26 -16.63 13.00 -13.29
CA ARG A 26 -16.58 14.46 -13.06
C ARG A 26 -15.21 15.08 -13.36
N SER A 27 -14.14 14.30 -13.18
CA SER A 27 -12.76 14.73 -13.43
C SER A 27 -12.24 14.41 -14.84
N GLY A 28 -13.09 13.89 -15.74
CA GLY A 28 -12.68 13.51 -17.10
C GLY A 28 -11.70 12.33 -17.17
N ARG A 29 -11.65 11.48 -16.14
CA ARG A 29 -10.79 10.29 -16.05
C ARG A 29 -11.60 9.00 -16.21
N VAL A 30 -10.94 7.91 -16.56
CA VAL A 30 -11.56 6.59 -16.55
C VAL A 30 -11.49 5.99 -15.14
N VAL A 31 -12.53 5.24 -14.75
CA VAL A 31 -12.63 4.63 -13.42
C VAL A 31 -11.44 3.70 -13.13
N ALA A 32 -10.96 3.00 -14.16
CA ALA A 32 -9.84 2.07 -14.08
C ALA A 32 -8.51 2.72 -13.67
N ASP A 33 -8.39 4.05 -13.76
CA ASP A 33 -7.19 4.76 -13.30
C ASP A 33 -7.12 4.90 -11.77
N VAL A 34 -8.20 4.55 -11.05
CA VAL A 34 -8.29 4.70 -9.60
C VAL A 34 -8.38 3.34 -8.93
N THR A 35 -7.34 2.97 -8.20
CA THR A 35 -7.31 1.75 -7.39
C THR A 35 -7.92 2.01 -6.01
N LEU A 36 -8.95 1.24 -5.63
CA LEU A 36 -9.45 1.21 -4.26
C LEU A 36 -8.56 0.29 -3.42
N VAL A 37 -7.78 0.87 -2.51
CA VAL A 37 -6.98 0.13 -1.52
C VAL A 37 -7.73 0.08 -0.19
N ALA A 38 -8.15 -1.10 0.25
CA ALA A 38 -8.79 -1.28 1.55
C ALA A 38 -7.73 -1.31 2.66
N VAL A 39 -7.73 -0.31 3.52
CA VAL A 39 -6.79 -0.22 4.65
C VAL A 39 -7.28 -1.12 5.79
N VAL A 40 -6.61 -2.24 5.98
CA VAL A 40 -6.98 -3.27 6.97
C VAL A 40 -6.12 -3.20 8.23
N LYS A 41 -5.60 -2.02 8.57
CA LYS A 41 -4.91 -1.81 9.85
C LYS A 41 -5.87 -1.94 11.03
N TYR A 42 -5.38 -2.48 12.14
CA TYR A 42 -6.13 -2.69 13.39
C TYR A 42 -7.27 -3.72 13.36
N VAL A 43 -7.49 -4.39 12.23
CA VAL A 43 -8.51 -5.44 12.13
C VAL A 43 -7.84 -6.81 12.06
N ASP A 44 -8.56 -7.87 12.41
CA ASP A 44 -8.04 -9.24 12.40
C ASP A 44 -8.08 -9.87 10.99
N ALA A 45 -7.62 -11.11 10.89
CA ALA A 45 -7.61 -11.86 9.63
C ALA A 45 -9.04 -12.17 9.13
N ASP A 46 -10.01 -12.37 10.04
CA ASP A 46 -11.39 -12.69 9.66
C ASP A 46 -12.06 -11.50 8.96
N LEU A 47 -11.93 -10.30 9.52
CA LEU A 47 -12.44 -9.09 8.87
C LEU A 47 -11.68 -8.78 7.58
N THR A 48 -10.38 -9.09 7.54
CA THR A 48 -9.61 -8.93 6.31
C THR A 48 -10.11 -9.89 5.22
N ARG A 49 -10.43 -11.15 5.55
CA ARG A 49 -11.04 -12.10 4.60
C ARG A 49 -12.40 -11.61 4.10
N ALA A 50 -13.22 -11.04 4.96
CA ALA A 50 -14.49 -10.44 4.56
C ALA A 50 -14.35 -9.32 3.51
N VAL A 51 -13.29 -8.50 3.59
CA VAL A 51 -12.98 -7.48 2.58
C VAL A 51 -12.60 -8.12 1.24
N VAL A 52 -11.85 -9.22 1.29
CA VAL A 52 -11.47 -10.01 0.11
C VAL A 52 -12.68 -10.69 -0.52
N GLU A 53 -13.57 -11.28 0.27
CA GLU A 53 -14.83 -11.90 -0.18
C GLU A 53 -15.76 -10.87 -0.83
N ALA A 54 -15.74 -9.62 -0.34
CA ALA A 54 -16.44 -8.49 -0.96
C ALA A 54 -15.74 -7.96 -2.24
N GLY A 55 -14.69 -8.64 -2.72
CA GLY A 55 -14.04 -8.39 -4.00
C GLY A 55 -12.99 -7.28 -3.99
N CYS A 56 -12.51 -6.86 -2.82
CA CYS A 56 -11.40 -5.91 -2.72
C CYS A 56 -10.09 -6.65 -2.43
N PHE A 57 -9.20 -6.67 -3.42
CA PHE A 57 -7.96 -7.43 -3.38
C PHE A 57 -6.72 -6.58 -3.04
N ASP A 58 -6.80 -5.25 -3.18
CA ASP A 58 -5.75 -4.33 -2.75
C ASP A 58 -5.88 -4.04 -1.26
N LEU A 59 -4.96 -4.56 -0.46
CA LEU A 59 -5.02 -4.48 1.00
C LEU A 59 -3.84 -3.67 1.54
N GLY A 60 -4.14 -2.56 2.22
CA GLY A 60 -3.15 -1.72 2.87
C GLY A 60 -2.92 -2.11 4.33
N GLU A 61 -1.66 -2.34 4.70
CA GLU A 61 -1.24 -2.45 6.10
C GLU A 61 -0.11 -1.48 6.49
N SER A 62 -0.19 -0.97 7.71
CA SER A 62 0.76 0.03 8.24
C SER A 62 1.88 -0.57 9.08
N ARG A 63 1.78 -1.84 9.51
CA ARG A 63 2.81 -2.51 10.32
C ARG A 63 3.34 -3.75 9.60
N PRO A 64 4.66 -3.87 9.36
CA PRO A 64 5.23 -5.02 8.64
C PRO A 64 4.83 -6.36 9.25
N GLN A 65 4.90 -6.49 10.57
CA GLN A 65 4.58 -7.73 11.26
C GLN A 65 3.10 -8.14 11.12
N SER A 66 2.19 -7.16 11.10
CA SER A 66 0.76 -7.40 10.87
C SER A 66 0.52 -7.87 9.43
N LEU A 67 1.16 -7.19 8.47
CA LEU A 67 1.15 -7.56 7.06
C LEU A 67 1.65 -9.01 6.88
N TRP A 68 2.77 -9.37 7.49
CA TRP A 68 3.31 -10.73 7.41
C TRP A 68 2.34 -11.76 7.98
N ALA A 69 1.82 -11.53 9.19
CA ALA A 69 0.89 -12.45 9.83
C ALA A 69 -0.40 -12.65 9.01
N LYS A 70 -0.97 -11.58 8.45
CA LYS A 70 -2.18 -11.65 7.64
C LYS A 70 -1.93 -12.28 6.27
N SER A 71 -0.81 -11.96 5.63
CA SER A 71 -0.43 -12.57 4.36
C SER A 71 -0.27 -14.09 4.47
N SER A 72 0.23 -14.59 5.60
CA SER A 72 0.32 -16.03 5.86
C SER A 72 -1.03 -16.68 6.19
N ALA A 73 -2.01 -15.90 6.68
CA ALA A 73 -3.33 -16.39 7.07
C ALA A 73 -4.37 -16.31 5.95
N ILE A 74 -4.08 -15.58 4.86
CA ILE A 74 -5.00 -15.32 3.75
C ILE A 74 -4.36 -15.86 2.48
N ASP A 75 -4.77 -17.09 2.14
CA ASP A 75 -4.34 -17.78 0.93
C ASP A 75 -5.29 -17.44 -0.23
N GLU A 76 -5.16 -16.21 -0.75
CA GLU A 76 -5.89 -15.74 -1.94
C GLU A 76 -4.89 -15.10 -2.92
N PRO A 77 -4.60 -15.73 -4.07
CA PRO A 77 -3.56 -15.28 -4.99
C PRO A 77 -3.86 -13.94 -5.66
N ARG A 78 -5.11 -13.48 -5.68
CA ARG A 78 -5.46 -12.15 -6.21
C ARG A 78 -5.07 -11.02 -5.27
N VAL A 79 -4.84 -11.28 -3.98
CA VAL A 79 -4.54 -10.24 -2.99
C VAL A 79 -3.21 -9.56 -3.28
N ARG A 80 -3.23 -8.23 -3.31
CA ARG A 80 -2.06 -7.36 -3.43
C ARG A 80 -1.85 -6.63 -2.10
N TRP A 81 -0.77 -6.98 -1.41
CA TRP A 81 -0.43 -6.36 -0.12
C TRP A 81 0.32 -5.06 -0.33
N HIS A 82 -0.20 -3.97 0.23
CA HIS A 82 0.39 -2.63 0.19
C HIS A 82 0.95 -2.29 1.56
N MET A 83 2.25 -2.00 1.65
CA MET A 83 2.84 -1.46 2.87
C MET A 83 2.67 0.06 2.86
N ILE A 84 1.73 0.57 3.66
CA ILE A 84 1.32 2.00 3.64
C ILE A 84 1.83 2.80 4.84
N GLY A 85 2.55 2.16 5.76
CA GLY A 85 3.18 2.82 6.91
C GLY A 85 4.69 2.87 6.76
N HIS A 86 5.34 3.65 7.62
CA HIS A 86 6.80 3.76 7.65
C HIS A 86 7.48 2.37 7.71
N LEU A 87 8.46 2.15 6.85
CA LEU A 87 9.17 0.88 6.73
C LEU A 87 10.60 1.00 7.24
N GLN A 88 10.85 0.43 8.41
CA GLN A 88 12.22 0.32 8.94
C GLN A 88 13.05 -0.64 8.07
N ARG A 89 14.29 -0.23 7.73
CA ARG A 89 15.20 -1.00 6.84
C ARG A 89 15.42 -2.44 7.28
N ASN A 90 15.54 -2.72 8.58
CA ASN A 90 15.69 -4.10 9.10
C ASN A 90 14.44 -4.99 8.89
N LYS A 91 13.31 -4.42 8.47
CA LYS A 91 12.08 -5.14 8.08
C LYS A 91 11.90 -5.18 6.57
N ALA A 92 12.69 -4.44 5.80
CA ALA A 92 12.50 -4.23 4.37
C ALA A 92 12.54 -5.55 3.58
N ARG A 93 13.53 -6.41 3.83
CA ARG A 93 13.69 -7.68 3.09
C ARG A 93 12.44 -8.56 3.13
N ARG A 94 11.97 -8.90 4.34
CA ARG A 94 10.79 -9.75 4.51
C ARG A 94 9.52 -9.08 3.99
N THR A 95 9.39 -7.76 4.13
CA THR A 95 8.25 -7.03 3.57
C THR A 95 8.27 -7.02 2.05
N ALA A 96 9.43 -6.85 1.41
CA ALA A 96 9.57 -6.82 -0.05
C ALA A 96 9.23 -8.16 -0.71
N GLU A 97 9.46 -9.29 -0.02
CA GLU A 97 9.07 -10.62 -0.49
C GLU A 97 7.54 -10.78 -0.59
N ILE A 98 6.77 -10.05 0.22
CA ILE A 98 5.31 -10.17 0.35
C ILE A 98 4.56 -9.01 -0.34
N ALA A 99 5.03 -7.78 -0.16
CA ALA A 99 4.34 -6.58 -0.60
C ALA A 99 4.38 -6.45 -2.13
N SER A 100 3.23 -6.14 -2.71
CA SER A 100 3.10 -5.76 -4.11
C SER A 100 3.52 -4.30 -4.34
N LEU A 101 3.34 -3.43 -3.34
CA LEU A 101 3.71 -2.02 -3.40
C LEU A 101 4.04 -1.46 -2.01
N ILE A 102 5.15 -0.76 -1.88
CA ILE A 102 5.53 -0.01 -0.67
C ILE A 102 5.27 1.46 -0.93
N HIS A 103 4.51 2.13 -0.06
CA HIS A 103 4.09 3.53 -0.27
C HIS A 103 4.98 4.52 0.49
N SER A 104 5.86 4.01 1.36
CA SER A 104 6.62 4.78 2.34
C SER A 104 8.12 4.89 1.98
N GLY A 105 8.43 5.07 0.70
CA GLY A 105 9.79 5.40 0.28
C GLY A 105 10.17 6.81 0.71
N ASP A 106 10.63 6.97 1.94
CA ASP A 106 10.79 8.27 2.62
C ASP A 106 12.24 8.76 2.74
N SER A 107 13.20 7.98 2.25
CA SER A 107 14.62 8.32 2.31
C SER A 107 15.42 7.55 1.27
N LEU A 108 16.49 8.17 0.75
CA LEU A 108 17.43 7.51 -0.16
C LEU A 108 18.03 6.23 0.43
N ARG A 109 18.24 6.20 1.75
CA ARG A 109 18.75 5.00 2.44
C ARG A 109 17.78 3.84 2.36
N LEU A 110 16.48 4.08 2.52
CA LEU A 110 15.46 3.03 2.39
C LEU A 110 15.30 2.60 0.93
N LEU A 111 15.24 3.56 0.00
CA LEU A 111 15.10 3.27 -1.43
C LEU A 111 16.29 2.46 -1.97
N SER A 112 17.51 2.82 -1.60
CA SER A 112 18.73 2.06 -1.92
C SER A 112 18.70 0.65 -1.34
N GLU A 113 18.25 0.47 -0.10
CA GLU A 113 18.08 -0.85 0.52
C GLU A 113 17.08 -1.71 -0.26
N LEU A 114 15.91 -1.14 -0.62
CA LEU A 114 14.87 -1.84 -1.38
C LEU A 114 15.35 -2.22 -2.78
N ASN A 115 16.12 -1.36 -3.43
CA ASN A 115 16.77 -1.67 -4.71
C ASN A 115 17.74 -2.85 -4.58
N GLN A 116 18.64 -2.83 -3.59
CA GLN A 116 19.55 -3.96 -3.36
C GLN A 116 18.80 -5.26 -3.04
N ILE A 117 17.75 -5.20 -2.23
CA ILE A 117 16.86 -6.34 -1.98
C ILE A 117 16.27 -6.85 -3.29
N GLY A 118 15.77 -5.95 -4.14
CA GLY A 118 15.22 -6.28 -5.46
C GLY A 118 16.20 -7.04 -6.36
N ARG A 119 17.45 -6.60 -6.40
CA ARG A 119 18.54 -7.29 -7.11
C ARG A 119 18.79 -8.69 -6.57
N VAL A 120 18.74 -8.87 -5.25
CA VAL A 120 18.96 -10.17 -4.59
C VAL A 120 17.79 -11.13 -4.82
N ILE A 121 16.55 -10.66 -4.77
CA ILE A 121 15.35 -11.51 -5.01
C ILE A 121 15.04 -11.70 -6.51
N GLY A 122 15.78 -11.03 -7.40
CA GLY A 122 15.64 -11.15 -8.85
C GLY A 122 14.41 -10.44 -9.44
N ARG A 123 13.83 -9.46 -8.73
CA ARG A 123 12.72 -8.63 -9.24
C ARG A 123 12.72 -7.23 -8.61
N PRO A 124 12.23 -6.19 -9.31
CA PRO A 124 12.03 -4.88 -8.70
C PRO A 124 11.12 -4.96 -7.47
N VAL A 125 11.34 -4.06 -6.52
CA VAL A 125 10.45 -3.83 -5.37
C VAL A 125 9.67 -2.55 -5.63
N PRO A 126 8.42 -2.62 -6.12
CA PRO A 126 7.64 -1.43 -6.43
C PRO A 126 7.49 -0.55 -5.20
N THR A 127 7.95 0.69 -5.31
CA THR A 127 8.01 1.64 -4.19
C THR A 127 7.60 3.02 -4.68
N LEU A 128 6.71 3.69 -3.95
CA LEU A 128 6.37 5.09 -4.15
C LEU A 128 7.26 5.97 -3.28
N LEU A 129 7.56 7.17 -3.78
CA LEU A 129 8.16 8.23 -2.97
C LEU A 129 7.08 8.82 -2.05
N GLU A 130 7.36 8.86 -0.75
CA GLU A 130 6.50 9.52 0.22
C GLU A 130 6.92 10.99 0.35
N VAL A 131 5.97 11.91 0.15
CA VAL A 131 6.23 13.35 0.17
C VAL A 131 5.41 14.00 1.27
N ASN A 132 6.07 14.73 2.17
CA ASN A 132 5.43 15.47 3.25
C ASN A 132 4.92 16.83 2.74
N ILE A 133 3.67 16.87 2.32
CA ILE A 133 3.01 18.09 1.82
C ILE A 133 2.49 19.01 2.94
N SER A 134 2.67 18.65 4.22
CA SER A 134 2.09 19.40 5.34
C SER A 134 3.02 20.42 5.99
N GLY A 135 4.32 20.36 5.69
CA GLY A 135 5.35 21.20 6.33
C GLY A 135 5.66 20.84 7.80
N ASP A 136 4.98 19.85 8.35
CA ASP A 136 5.21 19.36 9.71
C ASP A 136 6.45 18.45 9.75
N ALA A 137 7.55 18.95 10.32
CA ALA A 137 8.82 18.24 10.43
C ALA A 137 8.76 16.94 11.25
N THR A 138 7.66 16.69 11.96
CA THR A 138 7.47 15.43 12.72
C THR A 138 6.93 14.29 11.85
N LYS A 139 6.49 14.57 10.62
CA LYS A 139 5.98 13.55 9.69
C LYS A 139 7.07 13.04 8.76
N HIS A 140 6.90 11.79 8.32
CA HIS A 140 7.78 11.12 7.36
C HIS A 140 7.57 11.65 5.94
N GLY A 141 8.54 11.32 5.07
CA GLY A 141 8.55 11.69 3.66
C GLY A 141 9.55 12.80 3.36
N PHE A 142 9.91 12.90 2.07
CA PHE A 142 10.72 13.99 1.55
C PHE A 142 9.95 15.32 1.63
N ALA A 143 10.65 16.43 1.87
CA ALA A 143 10.04 17.72 1.56
C ALA A 143 9.85 17.84 0.04
N PRO A 144 8.84 18.56 -0.45
CA PRO A 144 8.66 18.78 -1.88
C PRO A 144 9.92 19.34 -2.57
N ASP A 145 10.61 20.26 -1.89
CA ASP A 145 11.83 20.90 -2.38
C ASP A 145 13.05 19.96 -2.40
N ASP A 146 13.00 18.83 -1.69
CA ASP A 146 14.07 17.82 -1.69
C ASP A 146 13.97 16.86 -2.89
N LEU A 147 12.86 16.86 -3.63
CA LEU A 147 12.66 15.89 -4.72
C LEU A 147 13.54 16.17 -5.94
N GLU A 148 13.57 17.42 -6.39
CA GLU A 148 14.33 17.82 -7.59
C GLU A 148 15.84 17.56 -7.44
N PRO A 149 16.48 17.93 -6.31
CA PRO A 149 17.89 17.61 -6.06
C PRO A 149 18.22 16.11 -6.11
N HIS A 150 17.26 15.25 -5.77
CA HIS A 150 17.44 13.79 -5.70
C HIS A 150 16.99 13.03 -6.96
N LEU A 151 16.55 13.72 -8.04
CA LEU A 151 16.10 13.05 -9.27
C LEU A 151 17.16 12.11 -9.86
N ALA A 152 18.43 12.53 -9.89
CA ALA A 152 19.53 11.71 -10.36
C ALA A 152 19.76 10.48 -9.47
N ASP A 153 19.63 10.64 -8.15
CA ASP A 153 19.75 9.54 -7.21
C ASP A 153 18.61 8.52 -7.41
N PHE A 154 17.36 8.99 -7.57
CA PHE A 154 16.21 8.13 -7.82
C PHE A 154 16.31 7.37 -9.14
N ALA A 155 16.78 8.03 -10.20
CA ALA A 155 16.96 7.40 -11.51
C ALA A 155 18.07 6.34 -11.54
N ALA A 156 19.02 6.41 -10.61
CA ALA A 156 20.12 5.46 -10.49
C ALA A 156 19.76 4.18 -9.71
N LEU A 157 18.55 4.09 -9.15
CA LEU A 157 18.09 2.93 -8.40
C LEU A 157 17.62 1.79 -9.31
#